data_AF-A0A6B3G115-F1
#
_entry.id   AF-A0A6B3G115-F1
#
_cell.length_a   1.000
_cell.length_b   1.000
_cell.length_c   1.000
_cell.angle_alpha   90.00
_cell.angle_beta   90.00
_cell.angle_gamma   90.00
#
_symmetry.space_group_name_H-M   'P 1'
#
loop_
_entity.id
_entity.type
_entity.pdbx_description
1 polymer ?
#
loop_
_entity_poly.entity_id
_entity_poly.type
_entity_poly.pdbx_seq_one_letter_code
_entity_poly.pdbx_strand_id
1 'polypeptide(L)' 'QEYAVGTVCAAVPLTAGSAAGCLALSLPIEDAHRLRSAAETLSRRAAPVLLSLAL' A
#
# COMPACT_ATOMS: atom_id res chain seq x y z
N GLN A 1 1.63 -19.54 -10.58
CA GLN A 1 1.09 -19.71 -9.22
C GLN A 1 1.58 -18.53 -8.39
N GLU A 2 0.76 -17.49 -8.22
CA GLU A 2 1.18 -16.19 -7.63
C GLU A 2 0.83 -16.07 -6.14
N TYR A 3 0.80 -17.18 -5.41
CA TYR A 3 0.63 -17.15 -3.95
C TYR A 3 1.97 -17.42 -3.27
N ALA A 4 2.62 -16.35 -2.82
CA ALA A 4 3.74 -16.45 -1.90
C ALA A 4 3.23 -16.92 -0.54
N VAL A 5 3.23 -18.24 -0.34
CA VAL A 5 2.86 -18.87 0.93
C VAL A 5 3.70 -18.25 2.06
N GLY A 6 3.05 -17.92 3.17
CA GLY A 6 3.70 -17.24 4.29
C GLY A 6 3.72 -15.71 4.16
N THR A 7 2.99 -15.13 3.21
CA THR A 7 2.80 -13.67 3.12
C THR A 7 1.35 -13.25 3.27
N VAL A 8 1.17 -12.02 3.73
CA VAL A 8 -0.11 -11.31 3.77
C VAL A 8 -0.01 -10.09 2.87
N CYS A 9 -1.10 -9.79 2.16
CA CYS A 9 -1.16 -8.65 1.25
C CYS A 9 -2.26 -7.68 1.67
N ALA A 10 -1.98 -6.39 1.57
CA ALA A 10 -2.95 -5.31 1.70
C ALA A 10 -2.98 -4.48 0.43
N ALA A 11 -4.19 -4.22 -0.08
CA ALA A 11 -4.43 -3.21 -1.09
C ALA A 11 -4.61 -1.86 -0.40
N VAL A 12 -3.76 -0.90 -0.73
CA VAL A 12 -3.73 0.44 -0.14
C VAL A 12 -4.32 1.43 -1.14
N PRO A 13 -5.55 1.90 -0.93
CA PRO A 13 -6.15 2.91 -1.81
C PRO A 13 -5.51 4.27 -1.60
N LEU A 14 -5.42 5.04 -2.68
CA LEU A 14 -4.77 6.33 -2.74
C LEU A 14 -5.54 7.24 -3.70
N THR A 15 -5.64 8.50 -3.34
CA THR A 15 -6.19 9.55 -4.19
C THR A 15 -5.21 10.72 -4.21
N ALA A 16 -4.85 11.18 -5.40
CA ALA A 16 -3.97 12.33 -5.62
C ALA A 16 -4.63 13.26 -6.64
N GLY A 17 -5.29 14.32 -6.14
CA GLY A 17 -6.11 15.20 -7.00
C GLY A 17 -7.26 14.43 -7.67
N SER A 18 -7.28 14.42 -9.00
CA SER A 18 -8.26 13.67 -9.81
C SER A 18 -7.83 12.22 -10.08
N ALA A 19 -6.60 11.82 -9.74
CA ALA A 19 -6.11 10.46 -9.94
C ALA A 19 -6.47 9.58 -8.74
N ALA A 20 -7.10 8.43 -9.01
CA ALA A 20 -7.32 7.36 -8.05
C ALA A 20 -6.44 6.15 -8.42
N GLY A 21 -5.77 5.58 -7.43
CA GLY A 21 -4.87 4.44 -7.62
C GLY A 21 -4.84 3.52 -6.41
N CYS A 22 -4.09 2.43 -6.54
CA CYS A 22 -3.90 1.46 -5.48
C CYS A 22 -2.45 0.96 -5.47
N LEU A 23 -1.86 0.86 -4.28
CA LEU A 23 -0.58 0.19 -4.06
C LEU A 23 -0.82 -1.13 -3.34
N ALA A 24 -0.19 -2.20 -3.81
CA ALA A 24 -0.17 -3.47 -3.09
C ALA A 24 1.05 -3.51 -2.15
N LEU A 25 0.83 -3.92 -0.90
CA LEU A 25 1.89 -4.16 0.08
C LEU A 25 1.81 -5.61 0.55
N SER A 26 2.89 -6.36 0.39
CA SER A 26 3.01 -7.72 0.91
C SER A 26 4.05 -7.78 2.04
N LEU A 27 3.74 -8.52 3.10
CA LEU A 27 4.62 -8.76 4.24
C LEU A 27 4.65 -10.24 4.62
N PRO A 28 5.72 -10.73 5.27
CA PRO A 28 5.71 -12.03 5.94
C PRO A 28 4.57 -12.13 6.96
N ILE A 29 4.02 -13.33 7.15
CA ILE A 29 2.89 -13.59 8.07
C ILE A 29 3.23 -13.25 9.53
N GLU A 30 4.50 -13.38 9.94
CA GLU A 30 5.02 -12.96 11.25
C GLU A 30 4.86 -11.45 11.50
N ASP A 31 4.95 -10.65 10.43
CA ASP A 31 4.77 -9.20 10.45
C ASP A 31 3.32 -8.77 10.20
N ALA A 32 2.36 -9.71 10.11
CA ALA A 32 0.97 -9.39 9.77
C ALA A 32 0.32 -8.38 10.74
N HIS A 33 0.74 -8.38 12.00
CA HIS A 33 0.29 -7.41 13.00
C HIS A 33 0.67 -5.96 12.64
N ARG A 34 1.75 -5.76 11.86
CA ARG A 34 2.20 -4.45 11.37
C ARG A 34 1.55 -4.05 10.07
N LEU A 35 0.95 -4.99 9.34
CA LEU A 35 0.40 -4.76 8.00
C LEU A 35 -0.55 -3.56 7.96
N ARG A 36 -1.45 -3.45 8.95
CA ARG A 36 -2.38 -2.31 9.04
C ARG A 36 -1.65 -0.98 9.21
N SER A 37 -0.75 -0.90 10.18
CA SER A 37 0.02 0.32 10.44
C SER A 37 0.90 0.72 9.24
N ALA A 38 1.49 -0.27 8.56
CA ALA A 38 2.27 -0.07 7.35
C ALA A 38 1.40 0.42 6.19
N ALA A 39 0.24 -0.19 5.95
CA ALA A 39 -0.71 0.20 4.92
C ALA A 39 -1.23 1.64 5.14
N GLU A 40 -1.59 2.00 6.37
CA GLU A 40 -2.02 3.35 6.70
C GLU A 40 -0.91 4.38 6.53
N THR A 41 0.31 4.05 6.96
CA THR A 41 1.48 4.91 6.78
C THR A 41 1.79 5.11 5.30
N LEU A 42 1.69 4.05 4.50
CA LEU A 42 1.88 4.12 3.07
C LEU A 42 0.81 5.01 2.42
N SER A 43 -0.48 4.84 2.75
CA SER A 43 -1.56 5.69 2.22
C SER A 43 -1.30 7.18 2.49
N ARG A 44 -0.94 7.54 3.74
CA ARG A 44 -0.66 8.94 4.13
C ARG A 44 0.55 9.53 3.42
N ARG A 45 1.61 8.73 3.19
CA ARG A 45 2.86 9.21 2.57
C ARG A 45 2.84 9.13 1.05
N ALA A 46 2.08 8.22 0.47
CA ALA A 46 2.03 8.02 -0.98
C ALA A 46 1.22 9.10 -1.69
N ALA A 47 0.18 9.65 -1.07
CA ALA A 47 -0.64 10.70 -1.68
C ALA A 47 0.17 11.94 -2.16
N PRO A 48 1.03 12.59 -1.32
CA PRO A 48 1.83 13.71 -1.80
C PRO A 48 2.88 13.30 -2.84
N VAL A 49 3.49 12.12 -2.70
CA VAL A 49 4.48 11.62 -3.67
C VAL A 49 3.84 11.40 -5.04
N LEU A 50 2.67 10.75 -5.07
CA LEU A 50 1.93 10.53 -6.32
C LEU A 50 1.40 11.83 -6.92
N LEU A 51 0.98 12.80 -6.10
CA LEU A 51 0.62 14.11 -6.60
C LEU A 51 1.81 14.79 -7.30
N SER A 52 3.03 14.69 -6.72
CA SER A 52 4.24 15.22 -7.36
C SER A 52 4.64 14.48 -8.65
N LEU A 53 4.25 13.22 -8.82
CA LEU A 53 4.47 12.45 -10.06
C LEU A 53 3.38 12.70 -11.13
N ALA A 54 2.21 13.19 -10.71
CA ALA A 54 1.05 13.41 -11.58
C ALA A 54 0.90 14.85 -12.09
N LEU A 55 1.67 15.79 -11.53
CA LEU A 55 1.81 17.18 -11.98
C LEU A 55 2.98 17.31 -12.97
#